data_AF-A0A1J1H1X9-F1
#
_entry.id   AF-A0A1J1H1X9-F1
#
_cell.length_a   1.000
_cell.length_b   1.000
_cell.length_c   1.000
_cell.angle_alpha   90.00
_cell.angle_beta   90.00
_cell.angle_gamma   90.00
#
_symmetry.space_group_name_H-M   'P 1'
#
loop_
_entity.id
_entity.type
_entity.pdbx_description
1 polymer ?
#
loop_
_entity_poly.entity_id
_entity_poly.type
_entity_poly.pdbx_seq_one_letter_code
_entity_poly.pdbx_strand_id
1 'polypeptide(L)'
;MDEEKIDEMIENSLKSADTENPYFLQQNNIYWETGHRTYVPFFHFLIHKYTNKIVDDQIRKFTNRVKSIHHTPYVFHKDGYFRSYYGDPDVNMIFNLKKNTNFVFNSTGSLNSYNLLSNNCTYDKSTYIFNQILMSAFKLDLKDVLENNS
;
A
#
# COMPACT_ATOMS: atom_id res chain seq x y z
N MET A 1 -43.10 -12.59 -31.76
CA MET A 1 -41.99 -12.45 -30.79
C MET A 1 -41.05 -11.54 -31.51
N ASP A 2 -41.12 -10.26 -31.16
CA ASP A 2 -40.79 -9.18 -32.07
C ASP A 2 -39.27 -9.00 -32.08
N GLU A 3 -38.68 -8.90 -33.27
CA GLU A 3 -37.23 -8.89 -33.49
C GLU A 3 -36.52 -7.82 -32.65
N GLU A 4 -37.19 -6.68 -32.43
CA GLU A 4 -36.71 -5.58 -31.57
C GLU A 4 -36.43 -6.02 -30.13
N LYS A 5 -37.22 -6.96 -29.59
CA LYS A 5 -37.04 -7.47 -28.22
C LYS A 5 -35.86 -8.44 -28.13
N ILE A 6 -35.56 -9.13 -29.23
CA ILE A 6 -34.42 -10.04 -29.31
C ILE A 6 -33.12 -9.22 -29.39
N ASP A 7 -33.11 -8.16 -30.18
CA ASP A 7 -31.96 -7.27 -30.32
C ASP A 7 -31.65 -6.52 -29.02
N GLU A 8 -32.67 -6.06 -28.28
CA GLU A 8 -32.49 -5.44 -26.97
C GLU A 8 -31.91 -6.43 -25.93
N MET A 9 -32.30 -7.70 -25.97
CA MET A 9 -31.74 -8.74 -25.11
C MET A 9 -30.28 -9.07 -25.47
N ILE A 10 -29.93 -9.04 -26.76
CA ILE A 10 -28.55 -9.25 -27.24
C ILE A 10 -27.66 -8.08 -26.81
N GLU A 11 -28.12 -6.84 -26.94
CA GLU A 11 -27.38 -5.65 -26.53
C GLU A 11 -27.12 -5.64 -25.01
N ASN A 12 -28.12 -6.00 -24.20
CA ASN A 12 -27.97 -6.09 -22.75
C ASN A 12 -27.12 -7.27 -22.28
N SER A 13 -27.08 -8.37 -23.04
CA SER A 13 -26.19 -9.51 -22.78
C SER A 13 -24.72 -9.12 -22.96
N LEU A 14 -24.38 -8.35 -23.99
CA LEU A 14 -23.01 -7.88 -24.23
C LEU A 14 -22.52 -6.89 -23.16
N LYS A 15 -23.42 -6.05 -22.62
CA LYS A 15 -23.12 -5.13 -21.51
C LYS A 15 -22.77 -5.83 -20.19
N SER A 16 -23.10 -7.12 -20.04
CA SER A 16 -22.79 -7.90 -18.84
C SER A 16 -21.32 -8.38 -18.77
N ALA A 17 -20.55 -8.20 -19.85
CA ALA A 17 -19.12 -8.50 -19.91
C ALA A 17 -18.22 -7.31 -19.53
N ASP A 18 -18.78 -6.11 -19.41
CA ASP A 18 -18.04 -4.90 -19.00
C ASP A 18 -17.89 -4.83 -17.47
N THR A 19 -16.66 -4.61 -17.01
CA THR A 19 -16.25 -4.65 -15.59
C THR A 19 -16.77 -3.49 -14.73
N GLU A 20 -17.41 -2.49 -15.34
CA GLU A 20 -17.90 -1.29 -14.66
C GLU A 20 -19.42 -1.30 -14.41
N ASN A 21 -20.13 -2.35 -14.86
CA ASN A 21 -21.59 -2.45 -14.69
C ASN A 21 -21.98 -3.14 -13.37
N PRO A 22 -22.97 -2.61 -12.62
CA PRO A 22 -23.38 -3.14 -11.31
C PRO A 22 -24.15 -4.48 -11.37
N TYR A 23 -24.35 -5.04 -12.56
CA TYR A 23 -25.12 -6.27 -12.78
C TYR A 23 -24.23 -7.34 -13.41
N PHE A 24 -23.46 -8.04 -12.56
CA PHE A 24 -22.68 -9.20 -13.00
C PHE A 24 -23.56 -10.45 -13.09
N LEU A 25 -23.40 -11.21 -14.18
CA LEU A 25 -24.00 -12.53 -14.30
C LEU A 25 -23.29 -13.52 -13.38
N GLN A 26 -24.05 -14.43 -12.77
CA GLN A 26 -23.50 -15.49 -11.93
C GLN A 26 -22.63 -16.43 -12.77
N GLN A 27 -21.32 -16.42 -12.53
CA GLN A 27 -20.35 -17.22 -13.28
C GLN A 27 -20.23 -18.67 -12.78
N ASN A 28 -20.53 -18.91 -11.50
CA ASN A 28 -20.29 -20.20 -10.84
C ASN A 28 -21.55 -20.72 -10.14
N ASN A 29 -21.65 -22.04 -10.02
CA ASN A 29 -22.73 -22.70 -9.29
C ASN A 29 -22.60 -22.46 -7.78
N ILE A 30 -23.73 -22.19 -7.13
CA ILE A 30 -23.85 -22.11 -5.67
C ILE A 30 -24.56 -23.38 -5.20
N TYR A 31 -23.89 -24.21 -4.41
CA TYR A 31 -24.45 -25.48 -3.90
C TYR A 31 -24.10 -25.67 -2.41
N TRP A 32 -24.82 -26.59 -1.78
CA TRP A 32 -24.56 -27.04 -0.41
C TRP A 32 -24.40 -28.55 -0.40
N GLU A 33 -23.27 -29.05 0.11
CA GLU A 33 -23.00 -30.48 0.09
C GLU A 33 -23.81 -31.26 1.12
N THR A 34 -24.03 -32.54 0.82
CA THR A 34 -24.70 -33.48 1.71
C THR A 34 -23.86 -33.69 2.98
N GLY A 35 -24.44 -33.40 4.14
CA GLY A 35 -23.79 -33.55 5.45
C GLY A 35 -23.22 -32.25 6.05
N HIS A 36 -23.19 -31.15 5.30
CA HIS A 36 -22.83 -29.84 5.85
C HIS A 36 -23.93 -29.32 6.79
N ARG A 37 -23.53 -28.94 8.02
CA ARG A 37 -24.44 -28.37 9.03
C ARG A 37 -24.53 -26.85 8.89
N THR A 38 -25.74 -26.31 8.98
CA THR A 38 -25.99 -24.85 8.82
C THR A 38 -25.84 -24.06 10.11
N TYR A 39 -25.96 -24.70 11.29
CA TYR A 39 -25.92 -24.06 12.62
C TYR A 39 -26.95 -22.93 12.85
N VAL A 40 -27.96 -22.83 11.99
CA VAL A 40 -29.05 -21.85 12.08
C VAL A 40 -30.31 -22.58 12.57
N PRO A 41 -30.86 -22.22 13.75
CA PRO A 41 -32.10 -22.82 14.25
C PRO A 41 -33.34 -22.28 13.51
N PHE A 42 -34.48 -22.97 13.63
CA PHE A 42 -35.73 -22.58 12.96
C PHE A 42 -36.25 -21.19 13.35
N PHE A 43 -35.92 -20.70 14.55
CA PHE A 43 -36.33 -19.41 15.08
C PHE A 43 -35.28 -18.30 14.90
N HIS A 44 -34.28 -18.50 14.03
CA HIS A 44 -33.19 -17.52 13.85
C HIS A 44 -33.68 -16.12 13.50
N PHE A 45 -34.79 -15.99 12.76
CA PHE A 45 -35.39 -14.71 12.41
C PHE A 45 -35.93 -13.92 13.62
N LEU A 46 -36.20 -14.58 14.75
CA LEU A 46 -36.58 -13.95 16.02
C LEU A 46 -35.36 -13.51 16.85
N ILE A 47 -34.17 -14.01 16.51
CA ILE A 47 -32.95 -13.70 17.26
C ILE A 47 -32.35 -12.41 16.70
N HIS A 48 -32.46 -11.33 17.46
CA HIS A 48 -31.81 -10.07 17.12
C HIS A 48 -30.47 -9.94 17.82
N LYS A 49 -29.50 -9.34 17.12
CA LYS A 49 -28.21 -8.99 17.72
C LYS A 49 -28.45 -7.90 18.77
N TYR A 50 -27.83 -8.05 19.93
CA TYR A 50 -27.90 -7.09 21.03
C TYR A 50 -26.50 -6.78 21.54
N THR A 51 -26.29 -5.54 21.95
CA THR A 51 -25.03 -5.08 22.54
C THR A 51 -25.29 -4.29 23.82
N ASN A 52 -24.60 -4.66 24.89
CA ASN A 52 -24.67 -3.97 26.17
C ASN A 52 -23.96 -2.62 26.15
N LYS A 53 -23.10 -2.37 25.16
CA LYS A 53 -22.23 -1.19 25.10
C LYS A 53 -23.00 0.13 25.30
N ILE A 54 -24.16 0.28 24.66
CA ILE A 54 -24.96 1.50 24.76
C ILE A 54 -25.50 1.70 26.18
N VAL A 55 -26.01 0.62 26.79
CA VAL A 55 -26.53 0.66 28.17
C VAL A 55 -25.41 0.95 29.15
N ASP A 56 -24.27 0.28 29.00
CA ASP A 56 -23.09 0.49 29.84
C ASP A 56 -22.57 1.93 29.73
N ASP A 57 -22.52 2.50 28.53
CA ASP A 57 -22.05 3.87 28.30
C ASP A 57 -23.04 4.91 28.87
N GLN A 58 -24.35 4.64 28.81
CA GLN A 58 -25.37 5.47 29.48
C GLN A 58 -25.25 5.42 31.01
N ILE A 59 -25.10 4.23 31.59
CA ILE A 59 -24.91 4.05 33.04
C ILE A 59 -23.62 4.73 33.47
N ARG A 60 -22.53 4.59 32.71
CA ARG A 60 -21.24 5.23 33.00
C ARG A 60 -21.36 6.76 32.97
N LYS A 61 -22.10 7.32 32.01
CA LYS A 61 -22.40 8.75 31.92
C LYS A 61 -23.27 9.23 33.09
N PHE A 62 -24.28 8.46 33.48
CA PHE A 62 -25.18 8.80 34.58
C PHE A 62 -24.48 8.75 35.94
N THR A 63 -23.64 7.74 36.18
CA THR A 63 -22.95 7.53 37.46
C THR A 63 -21.65 8.34 37.59
N ASN A 64 -21.34 9.21 36.63
CA ASN A 64 -20.08 9.97 36.54
C ASN A 64 -18.82 9.11 36.78
N ARG A 65 -18.85 7.86 36.30
CA ARG A 65 -17.72 6.95 36.39
C ARG A 65 -16.60 7.36 35.45
N VAL A 66 -15.41 6.79 35.67
CA VAL A 66 -14.19 7.05 34.88
C VAL A 66 -14.49 6.92 33.39
N LYS A 67 -14.26 8.01 32.65
CA LYS A 67 -14.38 8.07 31.19
C LYS A 67 -13.12 7.52 30.55
N SER A 68 -13.27 6.91 29.37
CA SER A 68 -12.12 6.48 28.57
C SER A 68 -11.26 7.69 28.15
N ILE A 69 -9.95 7.47 28.00
CA ILE A 69 -8.98 8.44 27.45
C ILE A 69 -9.37 8.91 26.04
N HIS A 70 -10.20 8.15 25.33
CA HIS A 70 -10.71 8.57 24.02
C HIS A 70 -11.59 9.82 24.09
N HIS A 71 -12.16 10.19 25.24
CA HIS A 71 -12.90 11.45 25.39
C HIS A 71 -12.00 12.70 25.42
N THR A 72 -10.69 12.53 25.65
CA THR A 72 -9.75 13.66 25.62
C THR A 72 -9.14 13.77 24.21
N PRO A 73 -9.24 14.95 23.56
CA PRO A 73 -8.76 15.14 22.18
C PRO A 73 -7.23 15.02 22.07
N TYR A 74 -6.50 15.34 23.13
CA TYR A 74 -5.05 15.26 23.16
C TYR A 74 -4.57 13.84 23.45
N VAL A 75 -3.51 13.41 22.76
CA VAL A 75 -2.93 12.07 22.92
C VAL A 75 -1.61 12.14 23.69
N PHE A 76 -1.62 11.69 24.94
CA PHE A 76 -0.47 11.82 25.85
C PHE A 76 0.70 10.87 25.56
N HIS A 77 0.47 9.77 24.83
CA HIS A 77 1.53 8.78 24.57
C HIS A 77 2.41 9.13 23.35
N LYS A 78 2.11 10.21 22.62
CA LYS A 78 2.90 10.69 21.47
C LYS A 78 2.83 12.21 21.40
N ASP A 79 3.98 12.86 21.27
CA ASP A 79 4.02 14.33 21.25
C ASP A 79 3.35 14.94 20.01
N GLY A 80 2.41 15.84 20.25
CA GLY A 80 1.80 16.66 19.20
C GLY A 80 0.75 15.91 18.36
N TYR A 81 0.14 14.86 18.92
CA TYR A 81 -0.95 14.15 18.27
C TYR A 81 -2.32 14.53 18.85
N PHE A 82 -3.31 14.66 17.96
CA PHE A 82 -4.70 14.98 18.30
C PHE A 82 -5.66 13.97 17.68
N ARG A 83 -6.77 13.69 18.37
CA ARG A 83 -7.86 12.85 17.89
C ARG A 83 -8.87 13.68 17.11
N SER A 84 -9.20 13.22 15.91
CA SER A 84 -10.38 13.67 15.15
C SER A 84 -11.52 12.68 15.39
N TYR A 85 -12.70 13.18 15.70
CA TYR A 85 -13.87 12.38 16.05
C TYR A 85 -14.88 12.36 14.92
N TYR A 86 -15.42 11.18 14.61
CA TYR A 86 -16.46 10.99 13.60
C TYR A 86 -17.82 10.82 14.28
N GLY A 87 -18.32 11.90 14.87
CA GLY A 87 -19.62 11.92 15.56
C GLY A 87 -19.65 11.23 16.93
N ASP A 88 -18.71 10.33 17.22
CA ASP A 88 -18.61 9.61 18.50
C ASP A 88 -17.15 9.56 19.02
N PRO A 89 -16.90 9.80 20.32
CA PRO A 89 -15.59 9.56 20.96
C PRO A 89 -14.97 8.18 20.70
N ASP A 90 -15.78 7.14 20.54
CA ASP A 90 -15.31 5.78 20.26
C ASP A 90 -14.77 5.62 18.84
N VAL A 91 -15.22 6.46 17.90
CA VAL A 91 -14.78 6.45 16.51
C VAL A 91 -13.87 7.65 16.28
N ASN A 92 -12.57 7.44 16.50
CA ASN A 92 -11.57 8.48 16.34
C ASN A 92 -10.36 8.03 15.51
N MET A 93 -9.75 9.00 14.83
CA MET A 93 -8.46 8.85 14.18
C MET A 93 -7.45 9.82 14.77
N ILE A 94 -6.19 9.40 14.88
CA ILE A 94 -5.12 10.19 15.47
C ILE A 94 -4.30 10.85 14.36
N PHE A 95 -4.20 12.18 14.39
CA PHE A 95 -3.41 12.97 13.46
C PHE A 95 -2.20 13.58 14.17
N ASN A 96 -1.07 13.62 13.45
CA ASN A 96 0.12 14.35 13.90
C ASN A 96 -0.02 15.82 13.51
N LEU A 97 0.10 16.73 14.48
CA LEU A 97 0.16 18.17 14.22
C LEU A 97 1.57 18.63 13.84
N LYS A 98 2.61 17.89 14.23
CA LYS A 98 4.00 18.26 13.93
C LYS A 98 4.31 17.91 12.48
N LYS A 99 4.74 18.90 11.70
CA LYS A 99 5.37 18.68 10.41
C LYS A 99 6.79 18.17 10.65
N ASN A 100 7.08 16.94 10.24
CA ASN A 100 8.42 16.38 10.36
C ASN A 100 9.37 17.08 9.38
N THR A 101 10.37 17.78 9.91
CA THR A 101 11.45 18.37 9.11
C THR A 101 12.53 17.32 8.90
N ASN A 102 12.71 16.87 7.66
CA ASN A 102 13.79 15.96 7.30
C ASN A 102 15.00 16.77 6.84
N PHE A 103 16.16 16.49 7.42
CA PHE A 103 17.42 17.11 7.02
C PHE A 103 18.28 16.07 6.30
N VAL A 104 18.86 16.47 5.18
CA VAL A 104 19.81 15.65 4.42
C VAL A 104 21.06 16.48 4.23
N PHE A 105 22.19 15.95 4.68
CA PHE A 105 23.49 16.61 4.54
C PHE A 105 24.22 16.12 3.28
N ASN A 106 23.57 16.32 2.12
CA ASN A 106 24.13 15.97 0.82
C ASN A 106 24.22 17.22 -0.06
N SER A 107 25.28 17.31 -0.87
CA SER A 107 25.37 18.34 -1.89
C SER A 107 24.36 18.06 -3.01
N THR A 108 23.60 19.08 -3.41
CA THR A 108 22.65 18.97 -4.53
C THR A 108 23.40 18.95 -5.86
N GLY A 109 23.00 18.05 -6.78
CA GLY A 109 23.53 18.01 -8.15
C GLY A 109 24.89 17.33 -8.34
N SER A 110 25.41 16.68 -7.30
CA SER A 110 26.71 15.97 -7.34
C SER A 110 26.66 14.61 -8.03
N LEU A 111 25.49 13.98 -8.10
CA LEU A 111 25.31 12.65 -8.71
C LEU A 111 24.15 12.69 -9.70
N ASN A 112 24.41 12.27 -10.94
CA ASN A 112 23.40 12.02 -11.94
C ASN A 112 23.25 10.50 -12.11
N SER A 113 22.12 9.94 -11.65
CA SER A 113 21.85 8.50 -11.71
C SER A 113 21.80 7.97 -13.15
N TYR A 114 21.51 8.82 -14.14
CA TYR A 114 21.43 8.43 -15.54
C TYR A 114 22.81 8.21 -16.20
N ASN A 115 23.85 8.87 -15.69
CA ASN A 115 25.21 8.85 -16.26
C ASN A 115 26.25 8.12 -15.38
N LEU A 116 25.80 7.35 -14.38
CA LEU A 116 26.69 6.63 -13.46
C LEU A 116 27.63 5.62 -14.16
N LEU A 117 27.24 5.13 -15.34
CA LEU A 117 28.02 4.17 -16.13
C LEU A 117 29.01 4.83 -17.10
N SER A 118 28.73 6.06 -17.56
CA SER A 118 29.50 6.70 -18.64
C SER A 118 30.60 7.64 -18.12
N ASN A 119 30.35 8.31 -16.99
CA ASN A 119 31.34 9.15 -16.33
C ASN A 119 31.89 8.39 -15.12
N ASN A 120 33.01 7.68 -15.30
CA ASN A 120 34.14 7.38 -14.40
C ASN A 120 34.06 7.73 -12.89
N CYS A 121 32.91 7.68 -12.23
CA CYS A 121 32.75 8.27 -10.90
C CYS A 121 33.00 7.26 -9.78
N THR A 122 33.08 5.97 -10.10
CA THR A 122 33.52 4.95 -9.15
C THR A 122 34.23 3.83 -9.90
N TYR A 123 35.44 4.09 -10.38
CA TYR A 123 36.32 2.95 -10.61
C TYR A 123 36.65 2.35 -9.25
N ASP A 124 36.31 1.09 -9.06
CA ASP A 124 36.88 0.31 -7.97
C ASP A 124 38.40 0.43 -8.07
N LYS A 125 39.04 0.80 -6.96
CA LYS A 125 40.47 1.18 -6.93
C LYS A 125 41.35 0.05 -7.50
N SER A 126 40.95 -1.19 -7.28
CA SER A 126 41.56 -2.39 -7.84
C SER A 126 41.50 -2.43 -9.37
N THR A 127 40.33 -2.20 -9.96
CA THR A 127 40.12 -2.19 -11.42
C THR A 127 40.92 -1.08 -12.09
N TYR A 128 40.98 0.11 -11.48
CA TYR A 128 41.81 1.20 -11.99
C TYR A 128 43.30 0.82 -12.00
N ILE A 129 43.82 0.28 -10.89
CA ILE A 129 45.23 -0.13 -10.77
C ILE A 129 45.55 -1.23 -11.79
N PHE A 130 44.68 -2.22 -11.96
CA PHE A 130 44.87 -3.30 -12.92
C PHE A 130 44.92 -2.80 -14.36
N ASN A 131 44.01 -1.88 -14.74
CA ASN A 131 44.02 -1.27 -16.08
C ASN A 131 45.29 -0.46 -16.33
N GLN A 132 45.84 0.23 -15.32
CA GLN A 132 47.11 0.94 -15.45
C GLN A 132 48.30 0.00 -15.66
N ILE A 133 48.31 -1.15 -14.96
CA ILE A 133 49.35 -2.17 -15.13
C ILE A 133 49.30 -2.74 -16.55
N LEU A 134 48.12 -3.12 -17.05
CA LEU A 134 47.95 -3.61 -18.41
C LEU A 134 48.36 -2.57 -19.46
N MET A 135 47.94 -1.32 -19.28
CA MET A 135 48.30 -0.23 -20.19
C MET A 135 49.81 0.06 -20.18
N SER A 136 50.47 -0.08 -19.03
CA SER A 136 51.93 0.07 -18.92
C SER A 136 52.67 -1.05 -19.63
N ALA A 137 52.26 -2.30 -19.42
CA ALA A 137 52.85 -3.45 -20.09
C ALA A 137 52.71 -3.36 -21.61
N PHE A 138 51.50 -3.04 -22.09
CA PHE A 138 51.22 -2.86 -23.51
C PHE A 138 52.08 -1.75 -24.16
N LYS A 139 52.30 -0.63 -23.46
CA LYS A 139 53.16 0.46 -23.95
C LYS A 139 54.63 0.04 -24.06
N LEU A 140 55.13 -0.79 -23.13
CA LEU A 140 56.49 -1.31 -23.19
C LEU A 140 56.64 -2.27 -24.38
N ASP A 141 55.69 -3.19 -24.56
CA ASP A 141 55.70 -4.12 -25.69
C ASP A 141 55.67 -3.37 -27.04
N LEU A 142 54.82 -2.33 -27.17
CA LEU A 142 54.77 -1.50 -28.37
C LEU A 142 56.08 -0.75 -28.61
N LYS A 143 56.70 -0.23 -27.55
CA LYS A 143 57.99 0.48 -27.65
C LYS A 143 59.07 -0.46 -28.16
N ASP A 144 59.18 -1.65 -27.59
CA ASP A 144 60.15 -2.66 -28.00
C ASP A 144 59.92 -3.10 -29.46
N VAL A 145 58.68 -3.26 -29.89
CA VAL A 145 58.35 -3.59 -31.29
C VAL A 145 58.73 -2.45 -32.25
N LEU A 146 58.54 -1.19 -31.85
CA LEU A 146 58.88 -0.03 -32.68
C LEU A 146 60.39 0.18 -32.79
N GLU A 147 61.13 0.02 -31.69
CA GLU A 147 62.59 0.17 -31.66
C GLU A 147 63.31 -0.99 -32.40
N ASN A 148 62.71 -2.19 -32.44
CA ASN A 148 63.27 -3.32 -33.20
C ASN A 148 62.91 -3.32 -34.70
N ASN A 149 61.97 -2.47 -35.15
CA ASN A 149 61.56 -2.34 -36.55
C ASN A 149 62.09 -1.06 -37.23
N SER A 150 62.99 -0.32 -36.57
CA SER A 150 63.71 0.85 -37.07
C SER A 150 65.19 0.57 -37.22
#